data_AF-A0A7D9LVK2-F1
#
_entry.id   AF-A0A7D9LVK2-F1
#
_cell.length_a   1.000
_cell.length_b   1.000
_cell.length_c   1.000
_cell.angle_alpha   90.00
_cell.angle_beta   90.00
_cell.angle_gamma   90.00
#
_symmetry.space_group_name_H-M   'P 1'
#
loop_
_entity.id
_entity.type
_entity.pdbx_description
1 polymer ?
#
loop_
_entity_poly.entity_id
_entity_poly.type
_entity_poly.pdbx_seq_one_letter_code
_entity_poly.pdbx_strand_id
1 'polypeptide(L)'
;QNTCENKSKFFNDLFTIGLENILPEKSIKIYPTDTPWMSVTLKKLIHQRQIAFHKNKNSLSYKFYRNAVNKERKRCKAAYYASK
;
A
#
# COMPACT_ATOMS: atom_id res chain seq x y z
N GLN A 1 8.16 36.85 33.87
CA GLN A 1 7.84 35.44 34.22
C GLN A 1 8.25 34.54 33.05
N ASN A 2 9.45 33.98 33.10
CA ASN A 2 9.98 33.02 32.11
C ASN A 2 9.98 31.63 32.77
N THR A 3 8.79 31.04 32.94
CA THR A 3 8.67 29.70 33.50
C THR A 3 9.17 28.67 32.49
N CYS A 4 9.79 27.59 32.99
CA CYS A 4 10.27 26.47 32.18
C CYS A 4 9.16 25.91 31.28
N GLU A 5 7.93 25.87 31.81
CA GLU A 5 6.71 25.46 31.12
C GLU A 5 6.42 26.27 29.86
N ASN A 6 6.60 27.59 29.89
CA ASN A 6 6.36 28.44 28.72
C ASN A 6 7.35 28.15 27.59
N LYS A 7 8.62 27.90 27.94
CA LYS A 7 9.65 27.53 26.96
C LYS A 7 9.40 26.14 26.37
N SER A 8 8.97 25.20 27.22
CA SER A 8 8.63 23.85 26.78
C SER A 8 7.41 23.86 25.84
N LYS A 9 6.39 24.66 26.16
CA LYS A 9 5.21 24.82 25.30
C LYS A 9 5.59 25.41 23.94
N PHE A 10 6.35 26.51 23.94
CA PHE A 10 6.83 27.14 22.70
C PHE A 10 7.62 26.17 21.81
N PHE A 11 8.50 25.37 22.42
CA PHE A 11 9.27 24.36 21.70
C PHE A 11 8.37 23.29 21.06
N ASN A 12 7.38 22.77 21.80
CA ASN A 12 6.44 21.78 21.28
C ASN A 12 5.56 22.35 20.16
N ASP A 13 5.11 23.60 20.29
CA ASP A 13 4.32 24.27 19.26
C ASP A 13 5.15 24.44 17.97
N LEU A 14 6.41 24.89 18.10
CA LEU A 14 7.32 25.04 16.97
C LEU A 14 7.61 23.68 16.29
N PHE A 15 7.79 22.63 17.09
CA PHE A 15 8.03 21.27 16.57
C PHE A 15 6.80 20.74 15.83
N THR A 16 5.61 20.96 16.36
CA THR A 16 4.34 20.55 15.74
C THR A 16 4.12 21.28 14.42
N ILE A 17 4.30 22.61 14.40
CA ILE A 17 4.23 23.42 13.18
C ILE A 17 5.27 22.93 12.16
N GLY A 18 6.49 22.66 12.60
CA GLY A 18 7.56 22.14 11.75
C GLY A 18 7.18 20.79 11.12
N LEU A 19 6.64 19.86 11.91
CA LEU A 19 6.17 18.58 11.41
C LEU A 19 5.03 18.74 10.39
N GLU A 20 4.00 19.52 10.71
CA GLU A 20 2.85 19.72 9.81
C GLU A 20 3.23 20.39 8.49
N ASN A 21 4.19 21.31 8.49
CA ASN A 21 4.57 22.06 7.29
C ASN A 21 5.66 21.39 6.45
N ILE A 22 6.64 20.75 7.10
CA ILE A 22 7.79 20.12 6.41
C ILE A 22 7.48 18.67 6.07
N LEU A 23 6.78 17.95 6.94
CA LEU A 23 6.43 16.54 6.77
C LEU A 23 4.96 16.29 7.15
N PRO A 24 4.01 16.90 6.42
CA PRO A 24 2.60 16.66 6.67
C PRO A 24 2.29 15.17 6.62
N GLU A 25 1.45 14.71 7.54
CA GLU A 25 0.92 13.37 7.51
C GLU A 25 0.18 13.15 6.19
N LYS A 26 0.67 12.21 5.37
CA LYS A 26 0.09 11.92 4.06
C LYS A 26 -1.11 10.99 4.24
N SER A 27 -2.32 11.56 4.25
CA SER A 27 -3.53 10.75 4.13
C SER A 27 -3.66 10.21 2.70
N ILE A 28 -3.74 8.90 2.52
CA ILE A 28 -4.05 8.28 1.23
C ILE A 28 -5.57 8.11 1.17
N LYS A 29 -6.24 8.86 0.28
CA LYS A 29 -7.64 8.62 -0.04
C LYS A 29 -7.73 7.35 -0.90
N ILE A 30 -8.39 6.32 -0.36
CA ILE A 30 -8.68 5.08 -1.08
C ILE A 30 -10.07 5.21 -1.69
N TYR A 31 -10.16 5.24 -3.01
CA TYR A 31 -11.44 5.23 -3.71
C TYR A 31 -11.98 3.80 -3.85
N PRO A 32 -13.31 3.60 -3.94
CA PRO A 32 -13.89 2.27 -4.20
C PRO A 32 -13.41 1.60 -5.49
N THR A 33 -12.97 2.41 -6.47
CA THR A 33 -12.36 1.96 -7.73
C THR A 33 -10.93 1.48 -7.57
N ASP A 34 -10.25 1.87 -6.50
CA ASP A 34 -8.89 1.43 -6.24
C ASP A 34 -8.88 -0.05 -5.85
N THR A 35 -7.69 -0.64 -5.93
CA THR A 35 -7.45 -2.02 -5.49
C THR A 35 -6.62 -2.02 -4.21
N PRO A 36 -7.16 -1.53 -3.07
CA PRO A 36 -6.40 -1.39 -1.83
C PRO A 36 -5.94 -2.72 -1.26
N TRP A 37 -6.58 -3.82 -1.66
CA TRP A 37 -6.20 -5.18 -1.33
C TRP A 37 -4.96 -5.68 -2.10
N MET A 38 -4.39 -4.92 -3.04
CA MET A 38 -3.29 -5.39 -3.87
C MET A 38 -1.96 -5.52 -3.10
N SER A 39 -1.57 -6.76 -2.79
CA SER A 39 -0.30 -7.05 -2.11
C SER A 39 0.92 -6.97 -3.05
N VAL A 40 2.11 -6.79 -2.48
CA VAL A 40 3.40 -6.89 -3.20
C VAL A 40 3.54 -8.26 -3.87
N THR A 41 3.12 -9.33 -3.20
CA THR A 41 3.11 -10.70 -3.74
C THR A 41 2.25 -10.80 -4.98
N LEU A 42 1.04 -10.22 -4.95
CA LEU A 42 0.15 -10.21 -6.11
C LEU A 42 0.76 -9.45 -7.29
N LYS A 43 1.37 -8.29 -7.05
CA LYS A 43 2.07 -7.52 -8.09
C LYS A 43 3.18 -8.33 -8.76
N LYS A 44 3.99 -9.05 -7.97
CA LYS A 44 5.03 -9.95 -8.49
C LYS A 44 4.44 -11.06 -9.37
N LEU A 45 3.36 -11.71 -8.94
CA LEU A 45 2.68 -12.75 -9.72
C LEU A 45 2.09 -12.22 -11.03
N ILE A 46 1.52 -11.01 -11.02
CA ILE A 46 1.00 -10.36 -12.23
C ILE A 46 2.14 -10.13 -13.23
N HIS A 47 3.29 -9.64 -12.75
CA HIS A 47 4.46 -9.44 -13.59
C HIS A 47 4.98 -10.75 -14.20
N GLN A 48 5.11 -11.82 -13.40
CA GLN A 48 5.51 -13.14 -13.91
C GLN A 48 4.51 -13.71 -14.93
N ARG A 49 3.20 -13.51 -14.70
CA ARG A 49 2.16 -13.88 -15.67
C ARG A 49 2.31 -13.11 -16.98
N GLN A 50 2.59 -11.81 -16.93
CA GLN A 50 2.82 -10.99 -18.13
C GLN A 50 4.04 -11.48 -18.90
N ILE A 51 5.16 -11.72 -18.23
CA ILE A 51 6.36 -12.30 -18.86
C ILE A 51 6.02 -13.63 -19.54
N ALA A 52 5.34 -14.55 -18.84
CA ALA A 52 4.98 -15.86 -19.38
C ALA A 52 4.01 -15.75 -20.57
N PHE A 53 3.08 -14.79 -20.53
CA PHE A 53 2.15 -14.52 -21.62
C PHE A 53 2.88 -14.07 -22.88
N HIS A 54 3.79 -13.10 -22.75
CA HIS A 54 4.57 -12.57 -23.87
C HIS A 54 5.52 -13.62 -24.46
N LYS A 55 6.04 -14.53 -23.64
CA LYS A 55 6.83 -15.67 -24.12
C LYS A 55 5.99 -16.68 -24.90
N ASN A 56 4.92 -17.19 -24.28
CA ASN A 56 3.97 -18.09 -24.93
C ASN A 56 2.69 -18.21 -24.08
N LYS A 57 1.59 -17.62 -24.57
CA LYS A 57 0.27 -17.65 -23.94
C LYS A 57 -0.27 -19.06 -23.67
N ASN A 58 0.10 -20.06 -24.47
CA ASN A 58 -0.42 -21.42 -24.31
C ASN A 58 0.48 -22.31 -23.43
N SER A 59 1.61 -21.78 -22.94
CA SER A 59 2.55 -22.52 -22.09
C SER A 59 1.94 -22.93 -20.73
N LEU A 60 2.46 -24.03 -20.18
CA LEU A 60 2.16 -24.45 -18.80
C LEU A 60 2.53 -23.37 -17.78
N SER A 61 3.64 -22.66 -18.00
CA SER A 61 4.08 -21.54 -17.16
C SER A 61 3.05 -20.42 -17.12
N TYR A 62 2.46 -20.05 -18.25
CA TYR A 62 1.39 -19.04 -18.26
C TYR A 62 0.16 -19.53 -17.48
N LYS A 63 -0.28 -20.78 -17.71
CA LYS A 63 -1.44 -21.36 -16.99
C LYS A 63 -1.18 -21.40 -15.48
N PHE A 64 0.03 -21.77 -15.06
CA PHE A 64 0.46 -21.75 -13.67
C PHE A 64 0.36 -20.33 -13.06
N TYR A 65 1.01 -19.34 -13.67
CA TYR A 65 0.98 -17.97 -13.14
C TYR A 65 -0.41 -17.34 -13.20
N ARG A 66 -1.23 -17.65 -14.21
CA ARG A 66 -2.65 -17.24 -14.25
C ARG A 66 -3.40 -17.74 -13.02
N ASN A 67 -3.24 -19.01 -12.69
CA ASN A 67 -3.94 -19.62 -11.55
C ASN A 67 -3.41 -19.09 -10.22
N ALA A 68 -2.09 -18.89 -10.10
CA ALA A 68 -1.46 -18.28 -8.94
C ALA A 68 -1.97 -16.85 -8.69
N VAL A 69 -2.03 -16.01 -9.74
CA VAL A 69 -2.62 -14.66 -9.66
C VAL A 69 -4.08 -14.73 -9.19
N ASN A 70 -4.90 -15.63 -9.74
CA ASN A 70 -6.30 -15.75 -9.34
C ASN A 70 -6.48 -16.16 -7.89
N LYS A 71 -5.66 -17.11 -7.40
CA LYS A 71 -5.66 -17.55 -6.01
C LYS A 71 -5.27 -16.41 -5.07
N GLU A 72 -4.16 -15.73 -5.38
CA GLU A 72 -3.66 -14.64 -4.55
C GLU A 72 -4.62 -13.43 -4.55
N ARG A 73 -5.20 -13.10 -5.70
CA ARG A 73 -6.23 -12.05 -5.80
C ARG A 73 -7.42 -12.33 -4.88
N LYS A 74 -7.94 -13.56 -4.88
CA LYS A 74 -9.05 -13.96 -4.00
C LYS A 74 -8.65 -13.85 -2.53
N ARG A 75 -7.46 -14.35 -2.17
CA ARG A 75 -6.91 -14.27 -0.81
C ARG A 75 -6.79 -12.83 -0.34
N CYS A 76 -6.14 -11.96 -1.13
CA CYS A 76 -5.97 -10.54 -0.84
C CYS A 76 -7.30 -9.82 -0.67
N LYS A 77 -8.24 -10.03 -1.59
CA LYS A 77 -9.56 -9.41 -1.52
C LYS A 77 -10.31 -9.85 -0.26
N ALA A 78 -10.32 -11.15 0.05
CA ALA A 78 -10.95 -11.67 1.25
C ALA A 78 -10.33 -11.11 2.53
N ALA A 79 -8.99 -11.10 2.62
CA ALA A 79 -8.28 -10.57 3.79
C ALA A 79 -8.60 -9.09 4.05
N TYR A 80 -8.61 -8.27 3.00
CA TYR A 80 -8.90 -6.84 3.13
C TYR A 80 -10.33 -6.57 3.61
N TYR A 81 -11.33 -7.26 3.04
CA TYR A 81 -12.73 -7.06 3.45
C TYR A 81 -13.08 -7.75 4.77
N ALA A 82 -12.29 -8.72 5.23
CA ALA A 82 -12.42 -9.27 6.56
C ALA A 82 -11.84 -8.35 7.65
N SER A 83 -10.84 -7.53 7.31
CA SER A 83 -10.23 -6.55 8.22
C SER A 83 -10.89 -5.17 8.17
N LYS A 84 -11.95 -5.01 7.39
CA LYS A 84 -12.68 -3.74 7.20
C LYS A 84 -14.03 -3.81 7.91
#